data_AF-A0ABD3P4J9-F1
#
_entry.id   AF-A0ABD3P4J9-F1
#
_cell.length_a   1.000
_cell.length_b   1.000
_cell.length_c   1.000
_cell.angle_alpha   90.00
_cell.angle_beta   90.00
_cell.angle_gamma   90.00
#
_symmetry.space_group_name_H-M   'P 1'
#
loop_
_entity.id
_entity.type
_entity.pdbx_description
1 polymer ?
#
loop_
_entity_poly.entity_id
_entity_poly.type
_entity_poly.pdbx_seq_one_letter_code
_entity_poly.pdbx_strand_id
1 'polypeptide(L)'
;MPRLDGGDSSSHPASAYPRRGFSPFRVMLYFMMFMSLKNILTKNYRNEEKSYLRSSGMSDEEIEKFVPKTQLERDILRRKKTVNELQLMREIELLKEQVKELQAKVFNGTVPVKSTDVESGNDPALHEAKPAKLKESKDMKEAEKDKL
;
A
#
# COMPACT_ATOMS: atom_id res chain seq x y z
N MET A 1 -24.13 82.25 56.75
CA MET A 1 -23.33 81.03 56.94
C MET A 1 -23.80 80.00 55.91
N PRO A 2 -22.99 79.61 54.91
CA PRO A 2 -23.37 78.57 53.96
C PRO A 2 -23.13 77.17 54.54
N ARG A 3 -24.08 76.27 54.26
CA ARG A 3 -24.03 74.83 54.59
C ARG A 3 -22.99 74.13 53.70
N LEU A 4 -22.16 73.29 54.31
CA LEU A 4 -21.29 72.33 53.62
C LEU A 4 -22.16 71.11 53.26
N ASP A 5 -22.62 71.04 52.01
CA ASP A 5 -23.18 69.81 51.46
C ASP A 5 -22.06 68.87 51.01
N GLY A 6 -22.21 67.61 51.38
CA GLY A 6 -21.26 66.53 51.17
C GLY A 6 -20.96 66.28 49.70
N GLY A 7 -19.69 66.44 49.35
CA GLY A 7 -19.12 65.91 48.12
C GLY A 7 -18.40 64.60 48.43
N ASP A 8 -19.14 63.50 48.60
CA ASP A 8 -18.56 62.16 48.53
C ASP A 8 -18.17 61.87 47.08
N SER A 9 -17.02 62.40 46.67
CA SER A 9 -16.36 62.05 45.42
C SER A 9 -15.74 60.66 45.54
N SER A 10 -16.60 59.64 45.63
CA SER A 10 -16.23 58.24 45.42
C SER A 10 -16.03 57.98 43.92
N SER A 11 -15.05 58.68 43.34
CA SER A 11 -14.49 58.37 42.04
C SER A 11 -13.84 56.98 42.13
N HIS A 12 -14.59 55.93 41.83
CA HIS A 12 -14.01 54.62 41.53
C HIS A 12 -13.23 54.78 40.21
N PRO A 13 -11.88 54.75 40.22
CA PRO A 13 -11.16 54.74 38.97
C PRO A 13 -11.58 53.48 38.22
N ALA A 14 -12.22 53.67 37.05
CA ALA A 14 -12.49 52.58 36.13
C ALA A 14 -11.16 51.85 35.89
N SER A 15 -11.08 50.58 36.30
CA SER A 15 -9.84 49.83 36.25
C SER A 15 -9.40 49.69 34.79
N ALA A 16 -8.36 50.41 34.39
CA ALA A 16 -7.81 50.40 33.03
C ALA A 16 -7.16 49.06 32.63
N TYR A 17 -7.02 48.14 33.57
CA TYR A 17 -6.45 46.82 33.34
C TYR A 17 -7.56 45.78 33.35
N PRO A 18 -7.78 45.04 32.26
CA PRO A 18 -8.64 43.88 32.32
C PRO A 18 -8.03 42.92 33.36
N ARG A 19 -8.77 42.68 34.45
CA ARG A 19 -8.43 41.58 35.36
C ARG A 19 -8.31 40.34 34.49
N ARG A 20 -7.12 39.73 34.44
CA ARG A 20 -6.86 38.46 33.76
C ARG A 20 -7.64 37.37 34.51
N GLY A 21 -8.96 37.40 34.41
CA GLY A 21 -9.84 36.35 34.89
C GLY A 21 -9.61 35.13 34.02
N PHE A 22 -9.29 34.01 34.66
CA PHE A 22 -9.32 32.71 34.00
C PHE A 22 -10.75 32.50 33.49
N SER A 23 -10.96 32.71 32.20
CA SER A 23 -12.25 32.51 31.56
C SER A 23 -12.32 31.05 31.12
N PRO A 24 -13.07 30.18 31.82
CA PRO A 24 -13.18 28.78 31.45
C PRO A 24 -13.75 28.61 30.03
N PHE A 25 -14.56 29.57 29.57
CA PHE A 25 -15.08 29.61 28.19
C PHE A 25 -13.97 29.70 27.14
N ARG A 26 -12.92 30.50 27.37
CA ARG A 26 -11.80 30.59 26.42
C ARG A 26 -11.04 29.27 26.35
N VAL A 27 -10.81 28.61 27.48
CA VAL A 27 -10.14 27.31 27.54
C VAL A 27 -10.97 26.22 26.85
N MET A 28 -12.29 26.23 27.07
CA MET A 28 -13.22 25.32 26.39
C MET A 28 -13.24 25.53 24.88
N LEU A 29 -13.20 26.79 24.41
CA LEU A 29 -13.15 27.11 22.99
C LEU A 29 -11.85 26.59 22.33
N TYR A 30 -10.70 26.80 22.98
CA TYR A 30 -9.42 26.25 22.52
C TYR A 30 -9.42 24.72 22.51
N PHE A 31 -10.05 24.09 23.50
CA PHE A 31 -10.15 22.64 23.57
C PHE A 31 -11.03 22.07 22.45
N MET A 32 -12.19 22.68 22.17
CA MET A 32 -13.05 22.30 21.04
C MET A 32 -12.35 22.49 19.69
N MET A 33 -11.64 23.60 19.53
CA MET A 33 -10.85 23.86 18.33
C MET A 33 -9.74 22.81 18.18
N PHE A 34 -9.02 22.50 19.26
CA PHE A 34 -7.98 21.47 19.28
C PHE A 34 -8.53 20.08 18.95
N MET A 35 -9.68 19.69 19.51
CA MET A 35 -10.33 18.41 19.19
C MET A 35 -10.77 18.32 17.73
N SER A 36 -11.28 19.42 17.18
CA SER A 36 -11.68 19.49 15.76
C SER A 36 -10.46 19.36 14.84
N LEU A 37 -9.38 20.08 15.14
CA LEU A 37 -8.13 19.96 14.41
C LEU A 37 -7.53 18.55 14.54
N LYS A 38 -7.53 17.98 15.75
CA LYS A 38 -7.05 16.62 15.99
C LYS A 38 -7.83 15.62 15.14
N ASN A 39 -9.14 15.73 15.07
CA ASN A 39 -9.98 14.86 14.24
C ASN A 39 -9.69 15.01 12.74
N ILE A 40 -9.40 16.21 12.26
CA ILE A 40 -9.02 16.43 10.85
C ILE A 40 -7.65 15.82 10.57
N LEU A 41 -6.70 15.93 11.49
CA LEU A 41 -5.36 15.36 11.36
C LEU A 41 -5.35 13.83 11.48
N THR A 42 -6.26 13.23 12.28
CA THR A 42 -6.30 11.78 12.47
C THR A 42 -7.14 11.05 11.42
N LYS A 43 -8.03 11.74 10.71
CA LYS A 43 -8.81 11.16 9.61
C LYS A 43 -7.89 10.86 8.43
N ASN A 44 -7.70 9.57 8.16
CA ASN A 44 -6.96 9.09 7.00
C ASN A 44 -7.87 9.05 5.77
N TYR A 45 -8.24 10.22 5.26
CA TYR A 45 -9.09 10.38 4.06
C TYR A 45 -8.60 9.54 2.87
N ARG A 46 -7.29 9.45 2.71
CA ARG A 46 -6.63 8.65 1.67
C ARG A 46 -6.97 7.14 1.75
N ASN A 47 -7.13 6.60 2.95
CA ASN A 47 -7.48 5.19 3.12
C ASN A 47 -8.96 4.95 2.85
N GLU A 48 -9.83 5.87 3.28
CA GLU A 48 -11.26 5.84 2.98
C GLU A 48 -11.49 5.93 1.47
N GLU A 49 -10.79 6.83 0.78
CA GLU A 49 -10.85 6.96 -0.68
C GLU A 49 -10.39 5.69 -1.39
N LYS A 50 -9.24 5.11 -1.01
CA LYS A 50 -8.80 3.82 -1.57
C LYS A 50 -9.83 2.71 -1.33
N SER A 51 -10.45 2.66 -0.17
CA SER A 51 -11.50 1.67 0.15
C SER A 51 -12.74 1.87 -0.71
N TYR A 52 -13.15 3.13 -0.90
CA TYR A 52 -14.27 3.48 -1.76
C TYR A 52 -14.01 3.05 -3.21
N LEU A 53 -12.84 3.40 -3.76
CA LEU A 53 -12.48 3.02 -5.13
C LEU A 53 -12.41 1.50 -5.34
N ARG A 54 -11.89 0.76 -4.35
CA ARG A 54 -11.94 -0.72 -4.39
C ARG A 54 -13.36 -1.26 -4.36
N SER A 55 -14.22 -0.69 -3.52
CA SER A 55 -15.63 -1.09 -3.46
C SER A 55 -16.40 -0.75 -4.74
N SER A 56 -15.94 0.25 -5.49
CA SER A 56 -16.49 0.62 -6.80
C SER A 56 -16.02 -0.28 -7.95
N GLY A 57 -15.13 -1.25 -7.68
CA GLY A 57 -14.67 -2.24 -8.67
C GLY A 57 -13.45 -1.81 -9.48
N MET A 58 -12.78 -0.70 -9.13
CA MET A 58 -11.51 -0.33 -9.77
C MET A 58 -10.39 -1.28 -9.36
N SER A 59 -9.52 -1.60 -10.33
CA SER A 59 -8.31 -2.38 -10.07
C SER A 59 -7.29 -1.56 -9.26
N ASP A 60 -6.46 -2.22 -8.45
CA ASP A 60 -5.43 -1.52 -7.66
C ASP A 60 -4.47 -0.69 -8.55
N GLU A 61 -4.24 -1.11 -9.79
CA GLU A 61 -3.43 -0.37 -10.77
C GLU A 61 -4.08 0.94 -11.23
N GLU A 62 -5.40 0.97 -11.36
CA GLU A 62 -6.16 2.18 -11.68
C GLU A 62 -6.26 3.09 -10.46
N ILE A 63 -6.49 2.52 -9.28
CA ILE A 63 -6.53 3.27 -8.02
C ILE A 63 -5.21 3.99 -7.77
N GLU A 64 -4.08 3.38 -8.10
CA GLU A 64 -2.76 4.01 -7.97
C GLU A 64 -2.56 5.22 -8.88
N LYS A 65 -3.30 5.33 -9.98
CA LYS A 65 -3.29 6.52 -10.86
C LYS A 65 -4.05 7.68 -10.23
N PHE A 66 -5.15 7.40 -9.52
CA PHE A 66 -5.97 8.42 -8.84
C PHE A 66 -5.40 8.81 -7.48
N VAL A 67 -4.87 7.84 -6.73
CA VAL A 67 -4.30 8.04 -5.38
C VAL A 67 -2.83 7.58 -5.37
N PRO A 68 -1.90 8.41 -5.87
CA PRO A 68 -0.50 8.02 -6.03
C PRO A 68 0.16 7.76 -4.68
N LYS A 69 0.94 6.66 -4.59
CA LYS A 69 1.66 6.20 -3.38
C LYS A 69 2.54 7.29 -2.76
N THR A 70 2.44 7.47 -1.44
CA THR A 70 3.33 8.35 -0.67
C THR A 70 4.75 7.76 -0.62
N GLN A 71 5.76 8.58 -0.29
CA GLN A 71 7.13 8.09 -0.15
C GLN A 71 7.26 6.96 0.88
N LEU A 72 6.62 7.12 2.04
CA LEU A 72 6.57 6.08 3.08
C LEU A 72 5.94 4.77 2.57
N GLU A 73 4.83 4.84 1.83
CA GLU A 73 4.20 3.65 1.24
C GLU A 73 5.13 2.96 0.23
N ARG A 74 5.86 3.74 -0.59
CA ARG A 74 6.83 3.21 -1.55
C ARG A 74 8.01 2.51 -0.85
N ASP A 75 8.52 3.10 0.22
CA ASP A 75 9.64 2.53 0.97
C ASP A 75 9.25 1.23 1.68
N ILE A 76 8.04 1.18 2.25
CA ILE A 76 7.50 -0.05 2.83
C ILE A 76 7.34 -1.13 1.77
N LEU A 77 6.81 -0.79 0.58
CA LEU A 77 6.67 -1.72 -0.53
C LEU A 77 8.02 -2.24 -1.02
N ARG A 78 9.05 -1.39 -1.12
CA ARG A 78 10.41 -1.80 -1.47
C ARG A 78 10.96 -2.80 -0.46
N ARG A 79 10.86 -2.50 0.84
CA ARG A 79 11.31 -3.42 1.91
C ARG A 79 10.58 -4.76 1.88
N LYS A 80 9.26 -4.75 1.64
CA LYS A 80 8.48 -6.00 1.51
C LYS A 80 8.92 -6.82 0.29
N LYS A 81 9.15 -6.18 -0.85
CA LYS A 81 9.67 -6.87 -2.05
C LYS A 81 11.01 -7.54 -1.78
N THR A 82 11.96 -6.82 -1.17
CA THR A 82 13.28 -7.39 -0.86
C THR A 82 13.19 -8.57 0.12
N VAL A 83 12.29 -8.52 1.10
CA VAL A 83 12.11 -9.64 2.04
C VAL A 83 11.50 -10.86 1.34
N ASN A 84 10.48 -10.66 0.50
CA ASN A 84 9.86 -11.74 -0.26
C ASN A 84 10.83 -12.36 -1.27
N GLU A 85 11.66 -11.55 -1.94
CA GLU A 85 12.70 -12.03 -2.85
C GLU A 85 13.73 -12.89 -2.11
N LEU A 86 14.19 -12.45 -0.92
CA LEU A 86 15.12 -13.25 -0.11
C LEU A 86 14.49 -14.56 0.38
N GLN A 87 13.22 -14.55 0.76
CA GLN A 87 12.47 -15.76 1.13
C GLN A 87 12.36 -16.71 -0.07
N LEU A 88 11.98 -16.20 -1.23
CA LEU A 88 11.86 -16.99 -2.46
C LEU A 88 13.20 -17.62 -2.86
N MET A 89 14.31 -16.90 -2.72
CA MET A 89 15.65 -17.45 -3.00
C MET A 89 16.00 -18.60 -2.07
N ARG A 90 15.67 -18.48 -0.77
CA ARG A 90 15.86 -19.55 0.21
C ARG A 90 14.99 -20.77 -0.11
N GLU A 91 13.74 -20.56 -0.50
CA GLU A 91 12.84 -21.64 -0.92
C GLU A 91 13.35 -22.36 -2.17
N ILE A 92 13.87 -21.61 -3.15
CA ILE A 92 14.51 -22.19 -4.35
C ILE A 92 15.74 -23.01 -3.97
N GLU A 93 16.54 -22.56 -3.02
CA GLU A 93 17.73 -23.28 -2.55
C GLU A 93 17.36 -24.59 -1.86
N LEU A 94 16.38 -24.56 -0.94
CA LEU A 94 15.83 -25.77 -0.33
C LEU A 94 15.26 -26.74 -1.36
N LEU A 95 14.54 -26.23 -2.36
CA LEU A 95 13.99 -27.07 -3.42
C LEU A 95 15.10 -27.73 -4.25
N LYS A 96 16.20 -27.01 -4.52
CA LYS A 96 17.39 -27.58 -5.19
C LYS A 96 18.06 -28.67 -4.36
N GLU A 97 18.14 -28.51 -3.04
CA GLU A 97 18.66 -29.54 -2.14
C GLU A 97 17.76 -30.78 -2.12
N GLN A 98 16.45 -30.61 -2.02
CA GLN A 98 15.49 -31.71 -2.10
C GLN A 98 15.58 -32.46 -3.43
N VAL A 99 15.72 -31.75 -4.55
CA VAL A 99 15.90 -32.37 -5.87
C VAL A 99 17.23 -33.13 -5.94
N LYS A 100 18.32 -32.60 -5.38
CA LYS A 100 19.60 -33.32 -5.31
C LYS A 100 19.49 -34.59 -4.45
N GLU A 101 18.82 -34.52 -3.31
CA GLU A 101 18.58 -35.69 -2.46
C GLU A 101 17.72 -36.74 -3.15
N LEU A 102 16.65 -36.32 -3.82
CA LEU A 102 15.79 -37.20 -4.62
C LEU A 102 16.59 -37.84 -5.76
N GLN A 103 17.40 -37.06 -6.47
CA GLN A 103 18.27 -37.57 -7.53
C GLN A 103 19.28 -38.59 -6.97
N ALA A 104 19.89 -38.31 -5.81
CA ALA A 104 20.80 -39.24 -5.14
C ALA A 104 20.08 -40.52 -4.67
N LYS A 105 18.85 -40.42 -4.15
CA LYS A 105 18.03 -41.58 -3.75
C LYS A 105 17.59 -42.43 -4.95
N VAL A 106 17.29 -41.79 -6.09
CA VAL A 106 16.98 -42.48 -7.36
C VAL A 106 18.23 -43.15 -7.94
N PHE A 107 19.40 -42.50 -7.89
CA PHE A 107 20.66 -43.05 -8.41
C PHE A 107 21.25 -44.16 -7.52
N ASN A 108 21.03 -44.10 -6.21
CA ASN A 108 21.54 -45.06 -5.22
C ASN A 108 20.57 -46.23 -4.92
N GLY A 109 19.48 -46.37 -5.69
CA GLY A 109 18.76 -47.64 -5.82
C GLY A 109 18.14 -48.21 -4.54
N THR A 110 17.52 -47.39 -3.68
CA THR A 110 16.73 -47.92 -2.55
C THR A 110 15.40 -47.20 -2.40
N VAL A 111 14.44 -47.58 -3.23
CA VAL A 111 13.04 -47.67 -2.79
C VAL A 111 12.47 -49.01 -3.25
N PRO A 112 12.04 -49.89 -2.34
CA PRO A 112 11.17 -51.00 -2.70
C PRO A 112 9.86 -50.42 -3.22
N VAL A 113 9.65 -50.52 -4.53
CA VAL A 113 8.35 -50.30 -5.13
C VAL A 113 7.45 -51.39 -4.57
N LYS A 114 6.68 -51.07 -3.53
CA LYS A 114 5.54 -51.86 -3.11
C LYS A 114 4.48 -51.67 -4.20
N SER A 115 4.57 -52.51 -5.22
CA SER A 115 3.55 -52.67 -6.25
C SER A 115 2.25 -53.12 -5.57
N THR A 116 1.35 -52.17 -5.34
CA THR A 116 -0.07 -52.49 -5.26
C THR A 116 -0.58 -52.58 -6.69
N ASP A 117 -0.86 -53.81 -7.10
CA ASP A 117 -1.61 -54.11 -8.31
C ASP A 117 -3.02 -53.51 -8.26
N VAL A 118 -3.59 -53.35 -9.47
CA VAL A 118 -4.99 -53.04 -9.83
C VAL A 118 -5.31 -51.52 -9.76
N GLU A 119 -5.57 -50.81 -10.85
CA GLU A 119 -6.57 -51.11 -11.87
C GLU A 119 -6.26 -50.46 -13.25
N SER A 120 -6.09 -51.33 -14.24
CA SER A 120 -6.54 -51.24 -15.64
C SER A 120 -7.33 -49.99 -16.08
N GLY A 121 -6.86 -49.27 -17.10
CA GLY A 121 -7.74 -48.38 -17.87
C GLY A 121 -7.10 -47.37 -18.84
N ASN A 122 -6.88 -47.83 -20.07
CA ASN A 122 -6.77 -47.08 -21.34
C ASN A 122 -5.42 -46.48 -21.79
N ASP A 123 -4.93 -47.15 -22.83
CA ASP A 123 -3.93 -46.82 -23.84
C ASP A 123 -4.18 -45.50 -24.63
N PRO A 124 -3.17 -45.06 -25.42
CA PRO A 124 -2.91 -43.66 -25.73
C PRO A 124 -3.47 -43.22 -27.09
N ALA A 125 -3.92 -41.96 -27.18
CA ALA A 125 -4.16 -41.30 -28.45
C ALA A 125 -3.14 -40.15 -28.64
N LEU A 126 -2.18 -40.41 -29.53
CA LEU A 126 -1.40 -39.40 -30.23
C LEU A 126 -2.33 -38.32 -30.81
N HIS A 127 -2.01 -37.04 -30.63
CA HIS A 127 -2.13 -36.06 -31.71
C HIS A 127 -1.08 -34.93 -31.54
N GLU A 128 -0.08 -35.03 -32.40
CA GLU A 128 0.73 -33.99 -33.03
C GLU A 128 0.72 -32.56 -32.45
N ALA A 129 1.86 -32.18 -31.87
CA ALA A 129 2.30 -30.80 -31.85
C ALA A 129 2.69 -30.36 -33.28
N LYS A 130 1.96 -29.39 -33.85
CA LYS A 130 2.40 -28.67 -35.07
C LYS A 130 3.43 -27.59 -34.69
N PRO A 131 4.63 -27.57 -35.29
CA PRO A 131 5.55 -26.45 -35.13
C PRO A 131 5.14 -25.25 -35.99
N ALA A 132 5.08 -24.07 -35.37
CA ALA A 132 4.87 -22.80 -36.05
C ALA A 132 6.05 -22.51 -36.99
N LYS A 133 5.77 -22.46 -38.30
CA LYS A 133 6.74 -22.10 -39.34
C LYS A 133 7.05 -20.61 -39.29
N LEU A 134 8.35 -20.30 -39.15
CA LEU A 134 8.98 -19.07 -39.63
C LEU A 134 8.47 -18.73 -41.04
N LYS A 135 7.98 -17.51 -41.24
CA LYS A 135 7.93 -16.88 -42.55
C LYS A 135 8.91 -15.71 -42.57
N GLU A 136 10.05 -15.98 -43.18
CA GLU A 136 11.02 -14.99 -43.64
C GLU A 136 10.76 -14.81 -45.15
N SER A 137 10.32 -13.62 -45.57
CA SER A 137 10.42 -13.09 -46.94
C SER A 137 9.97 -11.63 -46.89
N LYS A 138 10.92 -10.68 -46.97
CA LYS A 138 11.30 -10.00 -48.22
C LYS A 138 10.14 -9.24 -48.87
N ASP A 139 9.98 -7.99 -48.43
CA ASP A 139 9.61 -6.84 -49.25
C ASP A 139 10.54 -5.70 -48.78
N MET A 140 11.66 -5.48 -49.47
CA MET A 140 11.83 -4.38 -50.42
C MET A 140 11.50 -3.02 -49.76
N LYS A 141 12.53 -2.32 -49.26
CA LYS A 141 13.15 -1.19 -49.97
C LYS A 141 12.11 -0.17 -50.47
N GLU A 142 11.61 0.67 -49.57
CA GLU A 142 11.13 2.03 -49.90
C GLU A 142 10.78 2.77 -48.61
N ALA A 143 11.75 3.47 -48.02
CA ALA A 143 11.57 4.68 -47.19
C ALA A 143 12.93 5.14 -46.63
N GLU A 144 13.95 5.21 -47.49
CA GLU A 144 15.15 5.99 -47.23
C GLU A 144 15.23 7.07 -48.31
N LYS A 145 14.21 7.95 -48.31
CA LYS A 145 14.18 9.21 -49.05
C LYS A 145 13.33 10.22 -48.27
N ASP A 146 13.68 10.46 -47.01
CA ASP A 146 13.26 11.65 -46.26
C ASP A 146 14.40 12.10 -45.35
N LYS A 147 15.57 12.27 -45.97
CA LYS A 147 16.66 13.12 -45.49
C LYS A 147 17.27 13.82 -46.71
N LEU A 148 16.63 14.90 -47.11
CA LEU A 148 17.23 16.04 -47.78
C LEU A 148 16.60 17.30 -47.20
#